data_AF-A0A0P1ASE2-F1
#
_entry.id   AF-A0A0P1ASE2-F1
#
_cell.length_a   1.000
_cell.length_b   1.000
_cell.length_c   1.000
_cell.angle_alpha   90.00
_cell.angle_beta   90.00
_cell.angle_gamma   90.00
#
_symmetry.space_group_name_H-M   'P 1'
#
loop_
_entity.id
_entity.type
_entity.pdbx_description
1 polymer ?
#
loop_
_entity_poly.entity_id
_entity_poly.type
_entity_poly.pdbx_seq_one_letter_code
_entity_poly.pdbx_strand_id
1 'polypeptide(L)'
;MRGRDIISTVAVLIALQAHKISSTLNRKLEAMRENEDLMKMEEFFGVKAERKLEKMLTSAKHKPAPWNGPSWLTMNDSINFCYLSGEMSPAEKYARAFGLDVKDFMDKVSAQSGIDSVANRTTPCTDHSECEENFCAQRTNATSGYCIPAWFGLSHALAPAATLEKEPICSVLFISMLTPLTCMADVDITVMTT
;
A
#
# COMPACT_ATOMS: atom_id res chain seq x y z
N MET A 1 -29.30 16.44 75.99
CA MET A 1 -30.48 17.25 75.62
C MET A 1 -30.01 18.65 75.25
N ARG A 2 -30.43 19.18 74.08
CA ARG A 2 -30.50 20.60 73.65
C ARG A 2 -29.30 21.51 74.00
N GLY A 3 -28.56 22.07 73.06
CA GLY A 3 -28.96 23.04 72.04
C GLY A 3 -27.68 23.67 71.46
N ARG A 4 -27.64 23.98 70.15
CA ARG A 4 -27.80 25.35 69.57
C ARG A 4 -26.77 26.35 70.11
N ASP A 5 -26.04 27.17 69.35
CA ASP A 5 -25.85 27.39 67.91
C ASP A 5 -24.86 28.59 67.81
N ILE A 6 -23.97 28.60 66.79
CA ILE A 6 -23.23 29.75 66.15
C ILE A 6 -22.24 30.57 67.03
N ILE A 7 -21.08 31.13 66.62
CA ILE A 7 -20.42 31.60 65.37
C ILE A 7 -18.89 31.52 65.69
N SER A 8 -17.93 31.18 64.83
CA SER A 8 -17.22 32.16 63.98
C SER A 8 -15.83 31.68 63.53
N THR A 9 -15.51 32.04 62.29
CA THR A 9 -14.18 32.39 61.73
C THR A 9 -13.12 31.30 61.47
N VAL A 10 -12.93 31.05 60.17
CA VAL A 10 -11.64 31.10 59.44
C VAL A 10 -10.83 29.79 59.33
N ALA A 11 -10.31 29.62 58.11
CA ALA A 11 -9.18 28.80 57.66
C ALA A 11 -9.55 27.42 57.07
N VAL A 12 -9.56 27.29 55.73
CA VAL A 12 -8.49 26.66 54.91
C VAL A 12 -9.09 25.37 54.30
N LEU A 13 -9.68 25.34 53.10
CA LEU A 13 -9.08 25.50 51.77
C LEU A 13 -7.73 24.77 51.67
N ILE A 14 -7.73 23.48 51.29
CA ILE A 14 -6.66 22.58 50.77
C ILE A 14 -7.20 21.15 51.10
N ALA A 15 -7.34 20.15 50.24
CA ALA A 15 -6.97 19.92 48.86
C ALA A 15 -7.94 18.87 48.28
N LEU A 16 -8.80 19.27 47.34
CA LEU A 16 -9.23 18.35 46.28
C LEU A 16 -8.23 18.57 45.15
N GLN A 17 -7.13 17.80 45.18
CA GLN A 17 -6.22 17.69 44.05
C GLN A 17 -6.99 17.05 42.88
N ALA A 18 -7.68 17.90 42.13
CA ALA A 18 -8.01 17.62 40.76
C ALA A 18 -6.70 17.22 40.07
N HIS A 19 -6.62 15.96 39.68
CA HIS A 19 -5.65 15.45 38.72
C HIS A 19 -5.83 16.22 37.40
N LYS A 20 -5.29 17.44 37.33
CA LYS A 20 -4.83 18.02 36.08
C LYS A 20 -3.49 17.35 35.79
N ILE A 21 -3.55 16.12 35.28
CA ILE A 21 -2.45 15.59 34.48
C ILE A 21 -2.41 16.48 33.24
N SER A 22 -1.70 17.60 33.34
CA SER A 22 -1.25 18.38 32.19
C SER A 22 -0.18 17.54 31.51
N SER A 23 -0.62 16.53 30.75
CA SER A 23 0.20 15.91 29.72
C SER A 23 0.26 16.89 28.55
N THR A 24 0.96 18.02 28.74
CA THR A 24 1.61 18.72 27.64
C THR A 24 2.82 17.89 27.26
N LEU A 25 2.57 16.75 26.62
CA LEU A 25 3.49 16.22 25.63
C LEU A 25 3.59 17.35 24.59
N ASN A 26 4.58 18.23 24.76
CA ASN A 26 4.91 19.24 23.78
C ASN A 26 5.18 18.48 22.48
N ARG A 27 4.17 18.43 21.61
CA ARG A 27 4.30 17.94 20.25
C ARG A 27 5.38 18.82 19.62
N LYS A 28 6.62 18.33 19.56
CA LYS A 28 7.70 18.99 18.83
C LYS A 28 7.33 18.88 17.35
N LEU A 29 6.50 19.81 16.90
CA LEU A 29 6.42 20.14 15.50
C LEU A 29 7.79 20.71 15.17
N GLU A 30 8.64 19.89 14.57
CA GLU A 30 9.81 20.42 13.92
C GLU A 30 9.29 21.45 12.91
N ALA A 31 9.82 22.68 12.97
CA ALA A 31 9.56 23.63 11.91
C ALA A 31 9.98 22.91 10.62
N MET A 32 9.04 22.77 9.67
CA MET A 32 9.41 22.34 8.32
C MET A 32 10.54 23.27 7.90
N ARG A 33 11.75 22.72 7.74
CA ARG A 33 12.81 23.48 7.09
C ARG A 33 12.23 23.86 5.73
N GLU A 34 12.16 25.16 5.45
CA GLU A 34 11.40 25.77 4.36
C GLU A 34 11.72 25.25 2.93
N ASN A 35 12.49 24.19 2.72
CA ASN A 35 13.31 24.13 1.51
C ASN A 35 13.32 22.85 0.66
N GLU A 36 12.57 21.79 0.96
CA GLU A 36 12.51 20.66 0.00
C GLU A 36 11.10 20.25 -0.39
N ASP A 37 10.34 19.60 0.48
CA ASP A 37 9.09 18.97 0.03
C ASP A 37 8.00 19.99 -0.29
N LEU A 38 7.83 21.03 0.53
CA LEU A 38 6.84 22.07 0.28
C LEU A 38 7.17 22.87 -0.99
N MET A 39 8.45 23.13 -1.24
CA MET A 39 8.88 23.81 -2.45
C MET A 39 8.61 22.96 -3.69
N LYS A 40 8.95 21.67 -3.67
CA LYS A 40 8.65 20.73 -4.76
C LYS A 40 7.15 20.66 -5.04
N MET A 41 6.31 20.64 -3.99
CA MET A 41 4.85 20.67 -4.13
C MET A 41 4.35 21.99 -4.73
N GLU A 42 4.78 23.14 -4.19
CA GLU A 42 4.38 24.46 -4.67
C GLU A 42 4.83 24.69 -6.13
N GLU A 43 6.00 24.18 -6.51
CA GLU A 43 6.53 24.19 -7.88
C GLU A 43 5.68 23.31 -8.80
N PHE A 44 5.41 22.05 -8.42
CA PHE A 44 4.60 21.12 -9.19
C PHE A 44 3.17 21.65 -9.42
N PHE A 45 2.54 22.20 -8.38
CA PHE A 45 1.17 22.72 -8.46
C PHE A 45 1.09 24.17 -8.98
N GLY A 46 2.21 24.88 -9.10
CA GLY A 46 2.26 26.28 -9.52
C GLY A 46 1.55 27.26 -8.57
N VAL A 47 1.28 26.86 -7.32
CA VAL A 47 0.56 27.65 -6.32
C VAL A 47 1.21 27.54 -4.94
N LYS A 48 1.11 28.60 -4.14
CA LYS A 48 1.56 28.58 -2.74
C LYS A 48 0.58 27.81 -1.88
N ALA A 49 1.08 26.95 -0.99
CA ALA A 49 0.23 26.19 -0.08
C ALA A 49 -0.39 27.10 0.98
N GLU A 50 -1.63 26.82 1.40
CA GLU A 50 -2.22 27.47 2.57
C GLU A 50 -1.51 26.99 3.84
N ARG A 51 -1.07 27.94 4.68
CA ARG A 51 -0.27 27.67 5.88
C ARG A 51 -1.00 28.05 7.17
N LYS A 52 -2.09 28.79 7.08
CA LYS A 52 -2.92 29.17 8.22
C LYS A 52 -3.92 28.06 8.52
N LEU A 53 -3.77 27.41 9.66
CA LEU A 53 -4.64 26.31 10.09
C LEU A 53 -6.13 26.69 10.04
N GLU A 54 -6.48 27.92 10.43
CA GLU A 54 -7.85 28.46 10.40
C GLU A 54 -8.45 28.57 8.98
N LYS A 55 -7.61 28.55 7.94
CA LYS A 55 -8.00 28.63 6.53
C LYS A 55 -7.92 27.29 5.80
N MET A 56 -7.38 26.26 6.44
CA MET A 56 -7.27 24.94 5.82
C MET A 56 -8.64 24.30 5.65
N LEU A 57 -8.83 23.57 4.55
CA LEU A 57 -10.03 22.77 4.33
C LEU A 57 -10.11 21.69 5.41
N THR A 58 -11.28 21.53 6.02
CA THR A 58 -11.55 20.48 7.01
C THR A 58 -11.98 19.15 6.39
N SER A 59 -12.29 19.15 5.08
CA SER A 59 -12.58 17.94 4.32
C SER A 59 -12.29 18.14 2.83
N ALA A 60 -11.86 17.08 2.15
CA ALA A 60 -11.66 17.03 0.71
C ALA A 60 -11.92 15.61 0.20
N LYS A 61 -12.34 15.48 -1.07
CA LYS A 61 -12.51 14.18 -1.74
C LYS A 61 -11.96 14.30 -3.16
N HIS A 62 -11.08 13.38 -3.54
CA HIS A 62 -10.65 13.24 -4.93
C HIS A 62 -11.75 12.54 -5.74
N LYS A 63 -12.02 13.02 -6.95
CA LYS A 63 -13.00 12.44 -7.88
C LYS A 63 -12.41 12.37 -9.29
N PRO A 64 -12.44 11.21 -9.96
CA PRO A 64 -12.90 9.91 -9.44
C PRO A 64 -12.03 9.41 -8.28
N ALA A 65 -12.56 8.53 -7.43
CA ALA A 65 -11.72 7.88 -6.43
C ALA A 65 -10.70 6.99 -7.17
N PRO A 66 -9.45 6.87 -6.67
CA PRO A 66 -8.53 5.87 -7.20
C PRO A 66 -9.16 4.46 -7.14
N TRP A 67 -8.96 3.66 -8.17
CA TRP A 67 -9.53 2.32 -8.23
C TRP A 67 -8.79 1.33 -7.33
N ASN A 68 -9.47 0.28 -6.91
CA ASN A 68 -8.88 -0.76 -6.06
C ASN A 68 -8.28 -1.86 -6.93
N GLY A 69 -7.12 -2.37 -6.54
CA GLY A 69 -6.48 -3.52 -7.17
C GLY A 69 -5.65 -4.32 -6.16
N PRO A 70 -5.22 -5.53 -6.52
CA PRO A 70 -4.31 -6.28 -5.67
C PRO A 70 -2.88 -5.73 -5.78
N SER A 71 -2.08 -5.87 -4.73
CA SER A 71 -0.66 -5.48 -4.76
C SER A 71 0.26 -6.50 -5.46
N TRP A 72 -0.29 -7.45 -6.23
CA TRP A 72 0.46 -8.46 -7.01
C TRP A 72 1.70 -9.01 -6.29
N LEU A 73 1.46 -9.75 -5.21
CA LEU A 73 2.49 -10.17 -4.28
C LEU A 73 3.58 -11.01 -4.96
N THR A 74 4.83 -10.72 -4.63
CA THR A 74 6.02 -11.40 -5.12
C THR A 74 5.97 -12.90 -4.78
N MET A 75 5.50 -13.24 -3.56
CA MET A 75 5.35 -14.62 -3.10
C MET A 75 4.36 -15.46 -3.93
N ASN A 76 3.46 -14.81 -4.65
CA ASN A 76 2.49 -15.44 -5.54
C ASN A 76 2.94 -15.43 -7.01
N ASP A 77 4.21 -15.09 -7.24
CA ASP A 77 4.78 -14.89 -8.57
C ASP A 77 4.20 -13.70 -9.34
N SER A 78 3.84 -12.63 -8.61
CA SER A 78 3.35 -11.38 -9.20
C SER A 78 2.09 -11.60 -10.05
N ILE A 79 2.03 -11.02 -11.25
CA ILE A 79 0.92 -11.17 -12.21
C ILE A 79 0.88 -12.55 -12.90
N ASN A 80 1.84 -13.44 -12.62
CA ASN A 80 1.70 -14.86 -12.98
C ASN A 80 0.69 -15.57 -12.06
N PHE A 81 0.29 -14.95 -10.95
CA PHE A 81 -0.69 -15.52 -10.05
C PHE A 81 -2.05 -15.72 -10.74
N CYS A 82 -2.53 -16.96 -10.68
CA CYS A 82 -3.87 -17.32 -11.11
C CYS A 82 -4.89 -16.97 -10.00
N TYR A 83 -5.57 -15.82 -10.15
CA TYR A 83 -6.58 -15.37 -9.17
C TYR A 83 -7.83 -16.25 -9.11
N LEU A 84 -8.23 -16.81 -10.25
CA LEU A 84 -9.42 -17.66 -10.37
C LEU A 84 -8.97 -19.05 -10.80
N SER A 85 -9.13 -20.03 -9.91
CA SER A 85 -8.74 -21.41 -10.18
C SER A 85 -9.33 -21.92 -11.49
N GLY A 86 -8.46 -22.45 -12.37
CA GLY A 86 -8.84 -22.93 -13.71
C GLY A 86 -8.81 -21.86 -14.81
N GLU A 87 -8.54 -20.59 -14.48
CA GLU A 87 -8.28 -19.54 -15.48
C GLU A 87 -6.79 -19.34 -15.74
N MET A 88 -6.48 -18.75 -16.90
CA MET A 88 -5.15 -18.24 -17.21
C MET A 88 -4.81 -17.03 -16.32
N SER A 89 -3.55 -16.91 -15.92
CA SER A 89 -3.05 -15.72 -15.23
C SER A 89 -3.13 -14.47 -16.12
N PRO A 90 -3.12 -13.25 -15.55
CA PRO A 90 -2.98 -12.03 -16.35
C PRO A 90 -1.81 -12.08 -17.33
N ALA A 91 -0.63 -12.54 -16.88
CA ALA A 91 0.55 -12.65 -17.73
C ALA A 91 0.35 -13.62 -18.91
N GLU A 92 -0.27 -14.77 -18.67
CA GLU A 92 -0.57 -15.73 -19.74
C GLU A 92 -1.58 -15.17 -20.75
N LYS A 93 -2.64 -14.51 -20.26
CA LYS A 93 -3.66 -13.85 -21.11
C LYS A 93 -3.02 -12.80 -22.01
N TYR A 94 -2.14 -11.95 -21.46
CA TYR A 94 -1.40 -10.95 -22.21
C TYR A 94 -0.50 -11.60 -23.27
N ALA A 95 0.33 -12.57 -22.88
CA ALA A 95 1.24 -13.23 -23.80
C ALA A 95 0.51 -13.85 -24.99
N ARG A 96 -0.61 -14.55 -24.75
CA ARG A 96 -1.43 -15.15 -25.82
C ARG A 96 -2.09 -14.10 -26.71
N ALA A 97 -2.64 -13.04 -26.12
CA ALA A 97 -3.32 -11.98 -26.86
C ALA A 97 -2.38 -11.26 -27.85
N PHE A 98 -1.10 -11.14 -27.50
CA PHE A 98 -0.09 -10.44 -28.31
C PHE A 98 0.88 -11.37 -29.04
N GLY A 99 0.63 -12.68 -29.06
CA GLY A 99 1.44 -13.66 -29.78
C GLY A 99 2.87 -13.83 -29.22
N LEU A 100 3.06 -13.60 -27.92
CA LEU A 100 4.32 -13.83 -27.21
C LEU A 100 4.42 -15.29 -26.75
N ASP A 101 5.65 -15.77 -26.60
CA ASP A 101 5.87 -17.06 -25.95
C ASP A 101 5.49 -16.98 -24.47
N VAL A 102 4.48 -17.76 -24.08
CA VAL A 102 3.90 -17.71 -22.73
C VAL A 102 4.95 -18.00 -21.67
N LYS A 103 5.81 -19.00 -21.92
CA LYS A 103 6.80 -19.43 -20.94
C LYS A 103 7.85 -18.35 -20.74
N ASP A 104 8.46 -17.86 -21.82
CA ASP A 104 9.46 -16.80 -21.80
C ASP A 104 8.91 -15.52 -21.16
N PHE A 105 7.67 -15.14 -21.48
CA PHE A 105 7.03 -13.97 -20.89
C PHE A 105 6.84 -14.12 -19.38
N MET A 106 6.27 -15.25 -18.92
CA MET A 106 6.05 -15.50 -17.49
C MET A 106 7.36 -15.66 -16.71
N ASP A 107 8.40 -16.26 -17.32
CA ASP A 107 9.73 -16.34 -16.74
C ASP A 107 10.32 -14.94 -16.52
N LYS A 108 10.17 -14.03 -17.50
CA LYS A 108 10.60 -12.63 -17.38
C LYS A 108 9.84 -11.87 -16.30
N VAL A 109 8.52 -12.07 -16.21
CA VAL A 109 7.70 -11.52 -15.12
C VAL A 109 8.23 -11.99 -13.77
N SER A 110 8.50 -13.29 -13.61
CA SER A 110 9.01 -13.85 -12.36
C SER A 110 10.37 -13.25 -11.98
N ALA A 111 11.27 -13.15 -12.96
CA ALA A 111 12.61 -12.59 -12.76
C ALA A 111 12.60 -11.10 -12.41
N GLN A 112 11.61 -10.34 -12.89
CA GLN A 112 11.52 -8.90 -12.65
C GLN A 112 10.81 -8.57 -11.34
N SER A 113 9.66 -9.18 -11.07
CA SER A 113 8.76 -8.81 -9.96
C SER A 113 8.12 -9.98 -9.22
N GLY A 114 8.37 -11.22 -9.64
CA GLY A 114 7.87 -12.43 -9.01
C GLY A 114 8.92 -13.18 -8.19
N ILE A 115 8.76 -14.48 -8.06
CA ILE A 115 9.55 -15.32 -7.15
C ILE A 115 11.04 -15.33 -7.52
N ASP A 116 11.36 -15.39 -8.81
CA ASP A 116 12.75 -15.46 -9.26
C ASP A 116 13.51 -14.13 -9.05
N SER A 117 12.80 -12.99 -8.89
CA SER A 117 13.41 -11.67 -8.67
C SER A 117 14.22 -11.56 -7.36
N VAL A 118 13.97 -12.46 -6.40
CA VAL A 118 14.64 -12.48 -5.09
C VAL A 118 15.66 -13.61 -4.94
N ALA A 119 15.86 -14.42 -5.99
CA ALA A 119 16.69 -15.64 -5.94
C ALA A 119 18.09 -15.43 -5.31
N ASN A 120 18.70 -14.26 -5.55
CA ASN A 120 20.03 -13.91 -5.06
C ASN A 120 20.03 -13.09 -3.75
N ARG A 121 18.86 -12.86 -3.14
CA ARG A 121 18.65 -11.97 -2.00
C ARG A 121 18.02 -12.66 -0.79
N THR A 122 17.50 -13.87 -0.96
CA THR A 122 16.74 -14.60 0.07
C THR A 122 17.15 -16.07 0.13
N THR A 123 16.82 -16.72 1.24
CA THR A 123 17.10 -18.15 1.46
C THR A 123 16.28 -19.02 0.51
N PRO A 124 16.88 -20.00 -0.18
CA PRO A 124 16.12 -21.01 -0.92
C PRO A 124 15.38 -21.92 0.06
N CYS A 125 14.24 -22.47 -0.36
CA CYS A 125 13.41 -23.34 0.49
C CYS A 125 12.70 -24.40 -0.34
N THR A 126 12.35 -25.51 0.32
CA THR A 126 11.44 -26.54 -0.21
C THR A 126 10.17 -26.67 0.63
N ASP A 127 10.21 -26.25 1.89
CA ASP A 127 9.09 -26.21 2.81
C ASP A 127 9.01 -24.88 3.58
N HIS A 128 7.82 -24.54 4.07
CA HIS A 128 7.61 -23.31 4.83
C HIS A 128 8.41 -23.26 6.14
N SER A 129 8.69 -24.41 6.78
CA SER A 129 9.47 -24.49 8.01
C SER A 129 10.93 -24.04 7.87
N GLU A 130 11.45 -23.97 6.65
CA GLU A 130 12.78 -23.44 6.34
C GLU A 130 12.82 -21.91 6.34
N CYS A 131 11.65 -21.26 6.34
CA CYS A 131 11.51 -19.82 6.32
C CYS A 131 11.03 -19.33 7.70
N GLU A 132 11.85 -18.51 8.37
CA GLU A 132 11.57 -18.01 9.73
C GLU A 132 10.24 -17.23 9.81
N GLU A 133 10.24 -15.94 9.46
CA GLU A 133 9.06 -15.07 9.45
C GLU A 133 8.45 -14.93 8.03
N ASN A 134 9.03 -15.63 7.05
CA ASN A 134 8.71 -15.54 5.63
C ASN A 134 7.99 -16.80 5.13
N PHE A 135 7.40 -16.73 3.94
CA PHE A 135 6.75 -17.87 3.31
C PHE A 135 7.63 -18.51 2.25
N CYS A 136 7.65 -19.85 2.20
CA CYS A 136 8.31 -20.53 1.10
C CYS A 136 7.47 -20.40 -0.17
N ALA A 137 7.89 -19.51 -1.06
CA ALA A 137 7.20 -19.21 -2.31
C ALA A 137 7.82 -20.01 -3.45
N GLN A 138 7.00 -20.83 -4.12
CA GLN A 138 7.43 -21.70 -5.22
C GLN A 138 6.63 -21.37 -6.47
N ARG A 139 7.31 -21.33 -7.63
CA ARG A 139 6.62 -21.18 -8.92
C ARG A 139 5.75 -22.41 -9.19
N THR A 140 4.73 -22.25 -10.02
CA THR A 140 3.87 -23.36 -10.44
C THR A 140 4.72 -24.50 -11.03
N ASN A 141 4.53 -25.71 -10.53
CA ASN A 141 5.29 -26.93 -10.88
C ASN A 141 6.77 -26.95 -10.46
N ALA A 142 7.25 -25.98 -9.69
CA ALA A 142 8.59 -26.04 -9.08
C ALA A 142 8.55 -26.88 -7.79
N THR A 143 9.68 -27.52 -7.46
CA THR A 143 9.86 -28.30 -6.22
C THR A 143 10.63 -27.53 -5.15
N SER A 144 11.12 -26.34 -5.49
CA SER A 144 11.89 -25.45 -4.61
C SER A 144 11.60 -24.01 -4.99
N GLY A 145 11.85 -23.11 -4.06
CA GLY A 145 11.62 -21.69 -4.22
C GLY A 145 12.42 -20.88 -3.23
N TYR A 146 11.86 -19.76 -2.77
CA TYR A 146 12.55 -18.81 -1.92
C TYR A 146 11.67 -18.31 -0.77
N CYS A 147 12.30 -17.94 0.34
CA CYS A 147 11.63 -17.35 1.49
C CYS A 147 11.28 -15.88 1.23
N ILE A 148 10.00 -15.58 1.01
CA ILE A 148 9.51 -14.24 0.64
C ILE A 148 8.52 -13.72 1.70
N PRO A 149 8.67 -12.47 2.18
CA PRO A 149 7.69 -11.88 3.08
C PRO A 149 6.35 -11.63 2.39
N ALA A 150 5.24 -11.82 3.13
CA ALA A 150 3.89 -11.74 2.57
C ALA A 150 3.43 -10.35 2.13
N TRP A 151 4.15 -9.30 2.51
CA TRP A 151 3.82 -7.91 2.14
C TRP A 151 4.53 -7.45 0.86
N PHE A 152 5.53 -8.19 0.38
CA PHE A 152 6.38 -7.70 -0.71
C PHE A 152 5.68 -7.85 -2.06
N GLY A 153 5.51 -6.74 -2.77
CA GLY A 153 4.80 -6.67 -4.05
C GLY A 153 4.79 -5.27 -4.65
N LEU A 154 3.79 -5.03 -5.49
CA LEU A 154 3.69 -3.91 -6.43
C LEU A 154 2.73 -2.81 -5.98
N SER A 155 2.53 -2.64 -4.67
CA SER A 155 1.67 -1.57 -4.13
C SER A 155 2.12 -0.16 -4.57
N HIS A 156 3.42 0.03 -4.76
CA HIS A 156 4.01 1.29 -5.24
C HIS A 156 3.74 1.56 -6.73
N ALA A 157 3.45 0.53 -7.53
CA ALA A 157 3.02 0.67 -8.93
C ALA A 157 1.49 0.84 -9.02
N LEU A 158 0.75 0.09 -8.20
CA LEU A 158 -0.70 0.17 -8.12
C LEU A 158 -1.21 1.55 -7.68
N ALA A 159 -0.59 2.18 -6.68
CA ALA A 159 -1.08 3.46 -6.17
C ALA A 159 -1.11 4.60 -7.23
N PRO A 160 -0.03 4.85 -8.00
CA PRO A 160 -0.09 5.82 -9.09
C PRO A 160 -0.99 5.37 -10.24
N ALA A 161 -0.98 4.08 -10.62
CA ALA A 161 -1.88 3.52 -11.62
C ALA A 161 -3.36 3.78 -11.28
N ALA A 162 -3.75 3.48 -10.03
CA ALA A 162 -5.08 3.73 -9.48
C ALA A 162 -5.51 5.19 -9.57
N THR A 163 -4.57 6.12 -9.43
CA THR A 163 -4.84 7.55 -9.40
C THR A 163 -4.89 8.17 -10.80
N LEU A 164 -4.01 7.73 -11.69
CA LEU A 164 -3.79 8.35 -13.00
C LEU A 164 -4.59 7.66 -14.13
N GLU A 165 -4.75 6.34 -14.04
CA GLU A 165 -5.43 5.56 -15.07
C GLU A 165 -6.92 5.39 -14.77
N LYS A 166 -7.71 5.27 -15.83
CA LYS A 166 -9.14 4.98 -15.69
C LYS A 166 -9.31 3.54 -15.21
N GLU A 167 -10.23 3.35 -14.26
CA GLU A 167 -10.61 2.03 -13.79
C GLU A 167 -11.08 1.15 -14.96
N PRO A 168 -10.54 -0.07 -15.12
CA PRO A 168 -11.08 -1.02 -16.08
C PRO A 168 -12.41 -1.57 -15.53
N ILE A 169 -13.51 -1.28 -16.24
CA ILE A 169 -14.87 -1.63 -15.79
C ILE A 169 -15.37 -2.94 -16.39
N CYS A 170 -15.08 -3.17 -17.68
CA CYS A 170 -15.63 -4.29 -18.45
C CYS A 170 -14.50 -5.13 -19.04
N SER A 171 -14.72 -6.44 -19.15
CA SER A 171 -13.84 -7.33 -19.91
C SER A 171 -13.74 -6.85 -21.35
N VAL A 172 -12.54 -6.85 -21.91
CA VAL A 172 -12.28 -6.44 -23.29
C VAL A 172 -11.99 -7.68 -24.12
N LEU A 173 -12.74 -7.84 -25.20
CA LEU A 173 -12.54 -8.94 -26.13
C LEU A 173 -11.46 -8.56 -27.16
N PHE A 174 -10.19 -8.57 -26.77
CA PHE A 174 -9.09 -8.68 -27.73
C PHE A 174 -8.73 -10.17 -27.84
N ILE A 175 -9.13 -10.81 -28.94
CA ILE A 175 -8.97 -12.26 -29.18
C ILE A 175 -9.50 -13.11 -27.99
N SER A 176 -10.57 -12.65 -27.32
CA SER A 176 -11.33 -13.32 -26.24
C SER A 176 -10.67 -13.55 -24.86
N MET A 177 -9.57 -12.85 -24.50
CA MET A 177 -8.80 -13.25 -23.31
C MET A 177 -8.61 -12.22 -22.18
N LEU A 178 -8.95 -10.92 -22.34
CA LEU A 178 -8.63 -9.89 -21.33
C LEU A 178 -9.82 -9.55 -20.42
N THR A 179 -9.65 -9.74 -19.10
CA THR A 179 -10.62 -9.32 -18.07
C THR A 179 -10.20 -7.99 -17.43
N PRO A 180 -11.07 -7.28 -16.68
CA PRO A 180 -10.67 -6.05 -15.99
C PRO A 180 -9.46 -6.24 -15.08
N LEU A 181 -9.38 -7.39 -14.40
CA LEU A 181 -8.24 -7.75 -13.56
C LEU A 181 -6.95 -7.94 -14.36
N THR A 182 -7.04 -8.48 -15.59
CA THR A 182 -5.90 -8.52 -16.52
C THR A 182 -5.48 -7.12 -16.93
N CYS A 183 -6.43 -6.23 -17.23
CA CYS A 183 -6.11 -4.84 -17.56
C CYS A 183 -5.48 -4.09 -16.37
N MET A 184 -5.90 -4.35 -15.13
CA MET A 184 -5.24 -3.80 -13.93
C MET A 184 -3.78 -4.26 -13.85
N ALA A 185 -3.52 -5.56 -14.07
CA ALA A 185 -2.16 -6.08 -14.14
C ALA A 185 -1.34 -5.43 -15.26
N ASP A 186 -1.92 -5.24 -16.45
CA ASP A 186 -1.24 -4.64 -17.60
C ASP A 186 -0.87 -3.16 -17.37
N VAL A 187 -1.72 -2.41 -16.67
CA VAL A 187 -1.41 -1.04 -16.25
C VAL A 187 -0.22 -1.04 -15.28
N ASP A 188 -0.20 -1.96 -14.32
CA ASP A 188 0.91 -2.07 -13.36
C ASP A 188 2.24 -2.46 -14.05
N ILE A 189 2.21 -3.32 -15.08
CA ILE A 189 3.38 -3.64 -15.94
C ILE A 189 3.89 -2.39 -16.66
N THR A 190 2.99 -1.57 -17.21
CA THR A 190 3.36 -0.37 -17.96
C THR A 190 4.06 0.64 -17.06
N VAL A 191 3.54 0.85 -15.84
CA VAL A 191 4.17 1.73 -14.84
C VAL A 191 5.54 1.20 -14.37
N MET A 192 5.76 -0.11 -14.36
CA MET A 192 7.06 -0.72 -14.00
C MET A 192 8.14 -0.60 -15.09
N THR A 193 7.76 -0.31 -16.34
CA THR A 193 8.70 -0.28 -17.49
C THR A 193 9.07 1.13 -17.96
N THR A 194 8.46 2.16 -17.36
CA THR A 194 8.77 3.59 -17.55
C THR A 194 9.64 4.13 -16.43
#